data_AF-A0A8H4UWT2-F1
#
_entry.id   AF-A0A8H4UWT2-F1
#
_cell.length_a   1.000
_cell.length_b   1.000
_cell.length_c   1.000
_cell.angle_alpha   90.00
_cell.angle_beta   90.00
_cell.angle_gamma   90.00
#
_symmetry.space_group_name_H-M   'P 1'
#
loop_
_entity.id
_entity.type
_entity.pdbx_description
1 polymer ?
#
loop_
_entity_poly.entity_id
_entity_poly.type
_entity_poly.pdbx_seq_one_letter_code
_entity_poly.pdbx_strand_id
1 'polypeptide(L)'
;MDHLNKPAMKRAFSDPKIWLAVLMYMGIVNTGYAGSFFTPTILTQLGWTALRAQVMSIPIYVVAAIIALATAIASDKLRHRFSFAFLGCVIATVGYVILLCQRSVPVSVRYFALYLITGGGYLTQPI
;
A
#
# COMPACT_ATOMS: atom_id res chain seq x y z
N MET A 1 17.84 -16.94 23.24
CA MET A 1 16.67 -16.99 22.34
C MET A 1 17.10 -17.33 20.90
N ASP A 2 18.24 -18.01 20.71
CA ASP A 2 18.78 -18.33 19.38
C ASP A 2 19.14 -19.82 19.31
N HIS A 3 18.19 -20.62 18.85
CA HIS A 3 18.51 -21.93 18.29
C HIS A 3 17.49 -22.19 17.19
N LEU A 4 17.88 -21.85 15.96
CA LEU A 4 17.21 -22.21 14.73
C LEU A 4 17.37 -23.73 14.53
N ASN A 5 16.70 -24.49 15.39
CA ASN A 5 16.76 -25.95 15.42
C ASN A 5 15.97 -26.50 14.22
N LYS A 6 16.52 -27.48 13.50
CA LYS A 6 15.83 -28.20 12.40
C LYS A 6 14.37 -28.57 12.71
N PRO A 7 14.00 -29.04 13.93
CA PRO A 7 12.59 -29.30 14.26
C PRO A 7 11.73 -28.04 14.41
N ALA A 8 12.28 -26.90 14.85
CA ALA A 8 11.57 -25.62 14.89
C ALA A 8 11.33 -25.09 13.47
N MET A 9 12.31 -25.26 12.58
CA MET A 9 12.20 -24.90 11.17
C MET A 9 11.11 -25.74 10.46
N LYS A 10 11.06 -27.06 10.70
CA LYS A 10 10.01 -27.94 10.16
C LYS A 10 8.61 -27.57 10.66
N ARG A 11 8.48 -27.13 11.92
CA ARG A 11 7.21 -26.63 12.48
C ARG A 11 6.79 -25.31 11.85
N ALA A 12 7.71 -24.37 11.64
CA ALA A 12 7.41 -23.12 10.95
C ALA A 12 6.96 -23.33 9.50
N PHE A 13 7.64 -24.20 8.74
CA PHE A 13 7.24 -24.49 7.35
C PHE A 13 5.96 -25.32 7.23
N SER A 14 5.58 -26.08 8.26
CA SER A 14 4.35 -26.89 8.26
C SER A 14 3.13 -26.16 8.83
N ASP A 15 3.28 -24.93 9.34
CA ASP A 15 2.15 -24.17 9.87
C ASP A 15 1.40 -23.46 8.72
N PRO A 16 0.16 -23.86 8.40
CA PRO A 16 -0.61 -23.24 7.32
C PRO A 16 -0.93 -21.76 7.60
N LYS A 17 -0.88 -21.30 8.85
CA LYS A 17 -1.08 -19.89 9.19
C LYS A 17 0.03 -19.00 8.64
N ILE A 18 1.26 -19.52 8.60
CA ILE A 18 2.42 -18.79 8.06
C ILE A 18 2.25 -18.61 6.55
N TRP A 19 1.85 -19.67 5.85
CA TRP A 19 1.57 -19.60 4.41
C TRP A 19 0.41 -18.66 4.06
N LEU A 20 -0.66 -18.66 4.88
CA LEU A 20 -1.76 -17.72 4.72
C LEU A 20 -1.29 -16.27 4.88
N ALA A 21 -0.46 -15.99 5.90
CA ALA A 21 0.12 -14.67 6.12
C ALA A 21 1.03 -14.23 4.97
N VAL A 22 1.84 -15.15 4.42
CA VAL A 22 2.70 -14.88 3.25
C VAL A 22 1.85 -14.52 2.02
N LEU A 23 0.77 -15.26 1.74
CA LEU A 23 -0.13 -14.96 0.63
C LEU A 23 -0.82 -13.61 0.78
N MET A 24 -1.30 -13.30 1.99
CA MET A 24 -1.89 -11.99 2.28
C MET A 24 -0.88 -10.86 2.06
N TYR A 25 0.34 -11.03 2.57
CA TYR A 25 1.41 -10.04 2.41
C TYR A 25 1.82 -9.86 0.95
N MET A 26 1.95 -10.95 0.18
CA MET A 26 2.22 -10.86 -1.26
C MET A 26 1.17 -10.06 -2.01
N GLY A 27 -0.13 -10.25 -1.69
CA GLY A 27 -1.21 -9.48 -2.32
C GLY A 27 -1.10 -7.98 -2.06
N ILE A 28 -0.82 -7.60 -0.80
CA ILE A 28 -0.65 -6.20 -0.39
C ILE A 28 0.56 -5.57 -1.09
N VAL A 29 1.71 -6.26 -1.04
CA VAL A 29 2.97 -5.77 -1.62
C VAL A 29 2.88 -5.63 -3.13
N ASN A 30 2.38 -6.66 -3.82
CA ASN A 30 2.23 -6.64 -5.28
C ASN A 30 1.35 -5.48 -5.74
N THR A 31 0.22 -5.28 -5.05
CA THR A 31 -0.71 -4.20 -5.36
C THR A 31 -0.06 -2.83 -5.11
N GLY A 32 0.57 -2.63 -3.96
CA GLY A 32 1.28 -1.37 -3.64
C GLY A 32 2.36 -1.01 -4.66
N TYR A 33 3.19 -1.99 -5.06
CA TYR A 33 4.21 -1.76 -6.08
C TYR A 33 3.62 -1.45 -7.46
N ALA A 34 2.60 -2.21 -7.89
CA ALA A 34 1.92 -1.94 -9.16
C ALA A 34 1.36 -0.52 -9.19
N GLY A 35 0.70 -0.07 -8.11
CA GLY A 35 0.21 1.31 -7.98
C GLY A 35 1.32 2.35 -8.17
N SER A 36 2.43 2.20 -7.46
CA SER A 36 3.58 3.13 -7.53
C SER A 36 4.25 3.15 -8.91
N PHE A 37 4.35 1.99 -9.59
CA PHE A 37 4.93 1.91 -10.94
C PHE A 37 4.03 2.50 -12.02
N PHE A 38 2.71 2.29 -11.94
CA PHE A 38 1.78 2.82 -12.93
C PHE A 38 1.43 4.29 -12.69
N THR A 39 1.62 4.81 -11.47
CA THR A 39 1.38 6.22 -11.12
C THR A 39 1.98 7.22 -12.12
N PRO A 40 3.29 7.20 -12.43
CA PRO A 40 3.88 8.13 -13.41
C PRO A 40 3.29 7.93 -14.82
N THR A 41 2.98 6.70 -15.22
CA THR A 41 2.36 6.40 -16.52
C THR A 41 0.93 6.94 -16.62
N ILE A 42 0.15 6.87 -15.53
CA ILE A 42 -1.20 7.43 -15.46
C ILE A 42 -1.13 8.97 -15.53
N LEU A 43 -0.15 9.58 -14.86
CA LEU A 43 0.08 11.02 -14.88
C LEU A 43 0.53 11.53 -16.26
N THR A 44 1.33 10.77 -17.02
CA THR A 44 1.69 11.16 -18.39
C THR A 44 0.52 10.97 -19.36
N GLN A 45 -0.33 9.96 -19.18
CA GLN A 45 -1.59 9.81 -19.95
C GLN A 45 -2.59 10.95 -19.69
N LEU A 46 -2.48 11.65 -18.56
CA LEU A 46 -3.26 12.83 -18.22
C LEU A 46 -2.81 14.11 -18.96
N GLY A 47 -1.79 14.04 -19.82
CA GLY A 47 -1.28 15.17 -20.59
C GLY A 47 -0.25 16.01 -19.85
N TRP A 48 0.25 15.54 -18.69
CA TRP A 48 1.37 16.19 -18.02
C TRP A 48 2.70 15.68 -18.59
N THR A 49 3.65 16.59 -18.78
CA THR A 49 5.01 16.23 -19.14
C THR A 49 5.61 15.31 -18.08
N ALA A 50 6.42 14.32 -18.50
CA ALA A 50 7.04 13.34 -17.60
C ALA A 50 7.77 13.98 -16.41
N LEU A 51 8.39 15.14 -16.64
CA LEU A 51 9.06 15.93 -15.60
C LEU A 51 8.07 16.49 -14.56
N ARG A 52 6.91 17.03 -14.98
CA ARG A 52 5.86 17.47 -14.05
C ARG A 52 5.23 16.31 -13.29
N ALA A 53 5.07 15.15 -13.93
CA ALA A 53 4.54 13.94 -13.28
C ALA A 53 5.44 13.46 -12.12
N GLN A 54 6.77 13.51 -12.30
CA GLN A 54 7.72 13.18 -11.23
C GLN A 54 7.73 14.21 -10.10
N VAL A 55 7.66 15.51 -10.41
CA VAL A 55 7.61 16.54 -9.36
C VAL A 55 6.32 16.42 -8.54
N MET A 56 5.19 16.09 -9.18
CA MET A 56 3.90 15.89 -8.51
C MET A 56 3.81 14.58 -7.73
N SER A 57 4.67 13.59 -7.98
CA SER A 57 4.67 12.37 -7.16
C SER A 57 5.37 12.55 -5.80
N ILE A 58 6.31 13.49 -5.70
CA ILE A 58 7.00 13.84 -4.44
C ILE A 58 6.01 14.14 -3.29
N PRO A 59 5.04 15.08 -3.42
CA PRO A 59 4.10 15.38 -2.34
C PRO A 59 3.19 14.19 -2.00
N ILE A 60 2.93 13.28 -2.94
CA ILE A 60 2.16 12.05 -2.69
C ILE A 60 2.92 11.16 -1.69
N TYR A 61 4.22 10.97 -1.91
CA TYR A 61 5.06 10.17 -1.01
C TYR A 61 5.25 10.83 0.36
N VAL A 62 5.34 12.17 0.42
CA VAL A 62 5.43 12.89 1.71
C VAL A 62 4.16 12.65 2.55
N VAL A 63 2.98 12.77 1.94
CA VAL A 63 1.71 12.50 2.64
C VAL A 63 1.63 11.03 3.05
N ALA A 64 2.04 10.11 2.18
CA ALA A 64 2.08 8.68 2.50
C ALA A 64 3.02 8.38 3.67
N ALA A 65 4.18 9.03 3.75
CA ALA A 65 5.11 8.88 4.88
C ALA A 65 4.51 9.37 6.20
N ILE A 66 3.81 10.51 6.19
CA ILE A 66 3.11 11.02 7.37
C ILE A 66 2.02 10.04 7.83
N ILE A 67 1.21 9.53 6.88
CA ILE A 67 0.17 8.54 7.16
C ILE A 67 0.77 7.25 7.72
N ALA A 68 1.86 6.77 7.14
CA ALA A 68 2.56 5.57 7.61
C ALA A 68 3.09 5.75 9.04
N LEU A 69 3.73 6.87 9.35
CA LEU A 69 4.22 7.17 10.70
C LEU A 69 3.08 7.30 11.72
N ALA A 70 2.00 8.00 11.36
CA ALA A 70 0.83 8.13 12.21
C ALA A 70 0.18 6.76 12.51
N THR A 71 0.10 5.90 11.49
CA THR A 71 -0.45 4.54 11.64
C THR A 71 0.48 3.65 12.43
N ALA A 72 1.80 3.73 12.25
CA ALA A 72 2.76 2.97 13.05
C ALA A 72 2.61 3.28 14.55
N ILE A 73 2.54 4.57 14.90
CA ILE A 73 2.34 5.02 16.29
C ILE A 73 0.97 4.57 16.82
N ALA A 74 -0.08 4.66 16.01
CA ALA A 74 -1.43 4.24 16.41
C ALA A 74 -1.53 2.71 16.58
N SER A 75 -0.92 1.94 15.68
CA SER A 75 -0.87 0.48 15.72
C SER A 75 -0.11 -0.01 16.96
N ASP A 76 1.02 0.61 17.29
CA ASP A 76 1.79 0.28 18.49
C ASP A 76 1.01 0.56 19.78
N LYS A 77 0.20 1.63 19.79
CA LYS A 77 -0.66 1.94 20.94
C LYS A 77 -1.86 1.01 21.07
N LEU A 78 -2.49 0.60 19.97
CA LEU A 78 -3.72 -0.19 20.00
C LEU A 78 -3.50 -1.71 20.03
N ARG A 79 -2.29 -2.23 19.74
CA ARG A 79 -1.97 -3.67 19.68
C ARG A 79 -2.89 -4.51 18.77
N HIS A 80 -3.74 -3.86 17.97
CA HIS A 80 -4.67 -4.46 17.01
C HIS A 80 -4.17 -4.23 15.58
N ARG A 81 -3.07 -4.91 15.21
CA ARG A 81 -2.45 -4.80 13.87
C ARG A 81 -3.41 -5.10 12.72
N PHE A 82 -4.34 -6.04 12.91
CA PHE A 82 -5.22 -6.52 11.84
C PHE A 82 -6.25 -5.47 11.38
N SER A 83 -6.78 -4.66 12.30
CA SER A 83 -7.78 -3.64 11.96
C SER A 83 -7.18 -2.52 11.12
N PHE A 84 -5.94 -2.10 11.39
CA PHE A 84 -5.24 -1.08 10.59
C PHE A 84 -4.92 -1.59 9.18
N ALA A 85 -4.46 -2.84 9.06
CA ALA A 85 -4.22 -3.45 7.75
C ALA A 85 -5.50 -3.54 6.90
N PHE A 86 -6.63 -3.92 7.52
CA PHE A 86 -7.92 -3.96 6.83
C PHE A 86 -8.36 -2.57 6.35
N LEU A 87 -8.22 -1.55 7.19
CA LEU A 87 -8.55 -0.16 6.85
C LEU A 87 -7.69 0.35 5.68
N GLY A 88 -6.40 0.03 5.67
CA GLY A 88 -5.48 0.36 4.57
C GLY A 88 -5.86 -0.33 3.26
N CYS A 89 -6.22 -1.61 3.32
CA CYS A 89 -6.75 -2.33 2.15
C CYS A 89 -8.01 -1.67 1.58
N VAL A 90 -8.97 -1.30 2.43
CA VAL A 90 -10.22 -0.63 1.98
C VAL A 90 -9.91 0.70 1.31
N ILE A 91 -9.05 1.53 1.91
CA ILE A 91 -8.63 2.82 1.33
C ILE A 91 -7.95 2.62 -0.02
N ALA A 92 -7.04 1.64 -0.12
CA ALA A 92 -6.37 1.31 -1.37
C ALA A 92 -7.36 0.83 -2.44
N THR A 93 -8.31 -0.05 -2.09
CA THR A 93 -9.36 -0.53 -2.99
C THR A 93 -10.21 0.62 -3.54
N VAL A 94 -10.62 1.57 -2.69
CA VAL A 94 -11.36 2.76 -3.13
C VAL A 94 -10.54 3.58 -4.13
N GLY A 95 -9.25 3.77 -3.88
CA GLY A 95 -8.32 4.43 -4.81
C GLY A 95 -8.25 3.74 -6.17
N TYR A 96 -8.15 2.41 -6.21
CA TYR A 96 -8.16 1.63 -7.46
C TYR A 96 -9.50 1.71 -8.21
N VAL A 97 -10.64 1.70 -7.50
CA VAL A 97 -11.96 1.85 -8.12
C VAL A 97 -12.08 3.21 -8.83
N ILE A 98 -11.63 4.29 -8.17
CA ILE A 98 -11.62 5.62 -8.78
C ILE A 98 -10.74 5.65 -10.03
N LEU A 99 -9.59 4.97 -9.98
CA LEU A 99 -8.68 4.86 -11.11
C LEU A 99 -9.28 4.04 -12.27
N LEU A 100 -10.03 2.98 -11.97
CA LEU A 100 -10.74 2.17 -12.96
C LEU A 100 -11.81 3.00 -13.69
N CYS A 101 -12.50 3.86 -12.95
CA CYS A 101 -13.49 4.79 -13.50
C CYS A 101 -12.88 6.01 -14.21
N GLN A 102 -11.56 6.06 -14.44
CA GLN A 102 -10.83 7.22 -14.96
C GLN A 102 -11.56 7.95 -16.09
N ARG A 103 -12.16 7.24 -17.05
CA ARG A 103 -12.80 7.81 -18.24
C ARG A 103 -13.92 8.81 -17.92
N SER A 104 -14.57 8.68 -16.76
CA SER A 104 -15.70 9.52 -16.34
C SER A 104 -15.34 10.59 -15.31
N VAL A 105 -14.10 10.64 -14.82
CA VAL A 105 -13.71 11.48 -13.67
C VAL A 105 -12.74 12.60 -14.08
N PRO A 106 -12.90 13.83 -13.56
CA PRO A 106 -11.96 14.93 -13.80
C PRO A 106 -10.54 14.63 -13.30
N VAL A 107 -9.56 15.29 -13.92
CA VAL A 107 -8.12 15.12 -13.67
C VAL A 107 -7.75 15.24 -12.19
N SER A 108 -8.39 16.17 -11.46
CA SER A 108 -8.15 16.41 -10.03
C SER A 108 -8.47 15.18 -9.16
N VAL A 109 -9.53 14.45 -9.51
CA VAL A 109 -9.97 13.27 -8.74
C VAL A 109 -9.07 12.06 -9.03
N ARG A 110 -8.56 11.96 -10.26
CA ARG A 110 -7.55 10.95 -10.60
C ARG A 110 -6.24 11.19 -9.85
N TYR A 111 -5.86 12.46 -9.68
CA TYR A 111 -4.71 12.83 -8.85
C TYR A 111 -4.95 12.47 -7.37
N PHE A 112 -6.14 12.73 -6.84
CA PHE A 112 -6.51 12.33 -5.48
C PHE A 112 -6.52 10.81 -5.27
N ALA A 113 -6.92 10.03 -6.29
CA ALA A 113 -6.86 8.57 -6.24
C ALA A 113 -5.44 8.05 -5.99
N LEU A 114 -4.41 8.72 -6.50
CA LEU A 114 -3.01 8.36 -6.27
C LEU A 114 -2.61 8.58 -4.81
N TYR A 115 -3.12 9.61 -4.13
CA TYR A 115 -2.92 9.78 -2.68
C TYR A 115 -3.57 8.67 -1.87
N LEU A 116 -4.76 8.22 -2.27
CA LEU A 116 -5.46 7.12 -1.61
C LEU A 116 -4.75 5.78 -1.81
N ILE A 117 -4.29 5.48 -3.03
CA ILE A 117 -3.56 4.24 -3.34
C ILE A 117 -2.25 4.20 -2.57
N THR A 118 -1.42 5.24 -2.68
CA THR A 118 -0.11 5.30 -2.03
C THR A 118 -0.29 5.39 -0.51
N GLY A 119 -1.20 6.24 -0.01
CA GLY A 119 -1.50 6.34 1.42
C GLY A 119 -1.99 5.03 2.03
N GLY A 120 -2.94 4.35 1.40
CA GLY A 120 -3.48 3.07 1.86
C GLY A 120 -2.46 1.92 1.77
N GLY A 121 -1.64 1.90 0.73
CA GLY A 121 -0.57 0.92 0.56
C GLY A 121 0.50 1.02 1.64
N TYR A 122 1.03 2.22 1.86
CA TYR A 122 2.03 2.48 2.90
C TYR A 122 1.45 2.39 4.33
N LEU A 123 0.14 2.57 4.51
CA LEU A 123 -0.54 2.33 5.79
C LEU A 123 -0.57 0.84 6.15
N THR A 124 -0.55 -0.05 5.15
CA THR A 124 -0.65 -1.51 5.35
C THR A 124 0.74 -2.18 5.49
N GLN A 125 1.83 -1.54 5.07
CA GLN A 125 3.18 -2.12 5.18
C GLN A 125 3.81 -2.23 6.59
N PRO A 126 3.54 -1.36 7.59
CA PRO A 126 4.22 -1.41 8.89
C PRO A 126 3.68 -2.48 9.87
N ILE A 127 2.76 -3.37 9.44
CA ILE A 127 2.30 -4.53 10.23
C ILE A 127 3.26 -5.72 10.13
#